data_AF-A0A7X8VH56-F1
#
_entry.id   AF-A0A7X8VH56-F1
#
_cell.length_a   1.000
_cell.length_b   1.000
_cell.length_c   1.000
_cell.angle_alpha   90.00
_cell.angle_beta   90.00
_cell.angle_gamma   90.00
#
_symmetry.space_group_name_H-M   'P 1'
#
loop_
_entity.id
_entity.type
_entity.pdbx_description
1 polymer ?
#
loop_
_entity_poly.entity_id
_entity_poly.type
_entity_poly.pdbx_seq_one_letter_code
_entity_poly.pdbx_strand_id
1 'polypeptide(L)'
;MKCRKNIAVFLTLILMLFLLVGCGQTALPSEPIQSVDTSITVTDMKGRTDMKGRVVTLDAPATRVVALTATDCEILYAVGAGSRLTDGTNLMFDLVYTPSSK
;
A
#
# COMPACT_ATOMS: atom_id res chain seq x y z
N MET A 1 -35.59 3.80 -32.26
CA MET A 1 -34.12 3.73 -32.02
C MET A 1 -33.53 4.97 -31.32
N LYS A 2 -34.28 6.06 -31.09
CA LYS A 2 -33.77 7.24 -30.34
C LYS A 2 -33.72 7.02 -28.82
N CYS A 3 -34.66 6.26 -28.23
CA CYS A 3 -34.66 6.00 -26.79
C CYS A 3 -33.42 5.23 -26.31
N ARG A 4 -32.97 4.20 -27.04
CA ARG A 4 -31.80 3.39 -26.64
C ARG A 4 -30.47 4.17 -26.74
N LYS A 5 -30.31 5.03 -27.75
CA LYS A 5 -29.13 5.90 -27.88
C LYS A 5 -29.14 7.01 -26.83
N ASN A 6 -30.30 7.59 -26.54
CA ASN A 6 -30.43 8.60 -25.50
C ASN A 6 -30.19 8.01 -24.10
N ILE A 7 -30.68 6.80 -23.83
CA ILE A 7 -30.40 6.09 -22.56
C ILE A 7 -28.90 5.80 -22.40
N ALA A 8 -28.21 5.37 -23.46
CA ALA A 8 -26.76 5.14 -23.40
C ALA A 8 -25.97 6.43 -23.14
N VAL A 9 -26.39 7.55 -23.72
CA VAL A 9 -25.80 8.88 -23.47
C VAL A 9 -26.06 9.33 -22.03
N PHE A 10 -27.27 9.14 -21.51
CA PHE A 10 -27.59 9.46 -20.12
C PHE A 10 -26.79 8.60 -19.13
N LEU A 11 -26.64 7.30 -19.39
CA LEU A 11 -25.93 6.38 -18.51
C LEU A 11 -24.42 6.69 -18.45
N THR A 12 -23.81 7.06 -19.58
CA THR A 12 -22.41 7.48 -19.62
C THR A 12 -22.19 8.84 -18.97
N LEU A 13 -23.12 9.79 -19.12
CA LEU A 13 -23.06 11.09 -18.45
C LEU A 13 -23.16 10.97 -16.93
N ILE A 14 -24.06 10.11 -16.43
CA ILE A 14 -24.22 9.84 -14.99
C ILE A 14 -22.96 9.17 -14.43
N LEU A 15 -22.42 8.16 -15.12
CA LEU A 15 -21.19 7.47 -14.70
C LEU A 15 -19.99 8.42 -14.62
N MET A 16 -19.89 9.39 -15.54
CA MET A 16 -18.84 10.40 -15.53
C MET A 16 -18.99 11.39 -14.37
N LEU A 17 -20.23 11.75 -14.02
CA LEU A 17 -20.52 12.66 -12.89
C LEU A 17 -20.14 12.04 -11.53
N PHE A 18 -20.33 10.73 -11.34
CA PHE A 18 -19.93 10.04 -10.11
C PHE A 18 -18.42 10.08 -9.85
N LEU A 19 -17.59 10.14 -10.90
CA LEU A 19 -16.14 10.23 -10.76
C LEU A 19 -15.67 11.60 -10.26
N LEU A 20 -16.49 12.66 -10.39
CA LEU A 20 -16.14 14.01 -9.92
C LEU A 20 -16.51 14.27 -8.44
N VAL A 21 -17.44 13.50 -7.87
CA VAL A 21 -17.92 13.70 -6.48
C VAL A 21 -16.96 13.12 -5.43
N GLY A 22 -15.92 12.37 -5.85
CA GLY A 22 -14.95 11.75 -4.95
C GLY A 22 -13.78 12.64 -4.50
N CYS A 23 -13.64 13.87 -5.00
CA CYS A 23 -12.53 14.75 -4.65
C CYS A 23 -13.03 15.93 -3.78
N GLY A 24 -13.26 15.66 -2.50
CA GLY A 24 -13.66 16.67 -1.53
C GLY A 24 -13.41 16.20 -0.12
N GLN A 25 -12.28 16.59 0.46
CA GLN A 25 -11.98 16.41 1.87
C GLN A 25 -12.92 17.33 2.66
N THR A 26 -14.00 16.78 3.22
CA THR A 26 -14.78 17.48 4.24
C THR A 26 -13.93 17.60 5.49
N ALA A 27 -13.27 18.75 5.68
CA ALA A 27 -12.69 19.10 6.95
C ALA A 27 -13.84 19.31 7.95
N LEU A 28 -14.08 18.30 8.79
CA LEU A 28 -14.95 18.42 9.95
C LEU A 28 -14.27 19.34 11.00
N PRO A 29 -15.06 20.01 11.86
CA PRO A 29 -14.56 20.88 12.91
C PRO A 29 -13.50 20.18 13.78
N SER A 30 -12.47 20.94 14.16
CA SER A 30 -11.37 20.52 15.02
C SER A 30 -11.85 20.05 16.39
N GLU A 31 -12.21 18.77 16.50
CA GLU A 31 -12.17 18.04 17.76
C GLU A 31 -10.73 17.99 18.28
N PRO A 32 -10.52 17.93 19.61
CA PRO A 32 -9.18 17.88 20.20
C PRO A 32 -8.40 16.76 19.51
N ILE A 33 -7.17 17.08 19.09
CA ILE A 33 -6.25 16.12 18.49
C ILE A 33 -6.02 15.04 19.54
N GLN A 34 -6.85 13.99 19.50
CA GLN A 34 -6.55 12.74 20.15
C GLN A 34 -5.23 12.34 19.54
N SER A 35 -4.20 12.29 20.39
CA SER A 35 -2.90 11.76 20.05
C SER A 35 -3.15 10.44 19.35
N VAL A 36 -3.08 10.45 18.01
CA VAL A 36 -3.30 9.26 17.21
C VAL A 36 -2.18 8.32 17.63
N ASP A 37 -2.54 7.28 18.36
CA ASP A 37 -1.60 6.26 18.78
C ASP A 37 -0.95 5.72 17.51
N THR A 38 0.29 6.13 17.29
CA THR A 38 1.03 5.80 16.08
C THR A 38 1.75 4.46 16.24
N SER A 39 1.55 3.79 17.39
CA SER A 39 2.17 2.51 17.69
C SER A 39 1.56 1.40 16.84
N ILE A 40 2.43 0.50 16.39
CA ILE A 40 2.08 -0.64 15.54
C ILE A 40 2.58 -1.89 16.23
N THR A 41 1.69 -2.81 16.58
CA THR A 41 2.04 -4.11 17.14
C THR A 41 1.92 -5.18 16.06
N VAL A 42 3.05 -5.78 15.69
CA VAL A 42 3.15 -6.84 14.69
C VAL A 42 3.36 -8.16 15.43
N THR A 43 2.47 -9.12 15.20
CA THR A 43 2.62 -10.47 15.74
C THR A 43 2.93 -11.44 14.62
N ASP A 44 4.00 -12.19 14.85
CA ASP A 44 4.49 -13.23 13.99
C ASP A 44 3.52 -14.44 13.92
N MET A 45 3.47 -15.16 12.81
CA MET A 45 2.50 -16.25 12.64
C MET A 45 3.00 -17.56 13.29
N LYS A 46 2.38 -18.08 14.35
CA LYS A 46 2.89 -19.28 15.05
C LYS A 46 2.65 -20.58 14.25
N GLY A 47 3.72 -21.27 13.80
CA GLY A 47 3.60 -22.57 13.11
C GLY A 47 4.73 -22.91 12.12
N ARG A 48 4.59 -24.00 11.34
CA ARG A 48 5.59 -24.44 10.34
C ARG A 48 5.33 -23.72 9.00
N THR A 49 6.29 -23.07 8.36
CA THR A 49 7.76 -23.13 8.56
C THR A 49 8.33 -21.84 9.15
N ASP A 50 8.15 -21.74 10.48
CA ASP A 50 9.03 -21.16 11.51
C ASP A 50 8.96 -19.66 11.86
N MET A 51 7.74 -19.24 12.16
CA MET A 51 7.44 -18.04 12.91
C MET A 51 6.97 -18.44 14.33
N LYS A 52 7.50 -17.80 15.40
CA LYS A 52 7.35 -18.26 16.82
C LYS A 52 6.18 -17.60 17.55
N GLY A 53 5.44 -16.70 16.90
CA GLY A 53 4.48 -15.85 17.60
C GLY A 53 5.15 -14.69 18.34
N ARG A 54 6.33 -14.25 17.89
CA ARG A 54 6.99 -13.06 18.42
C ARG A 54 6.08 -11.85 18.24
N VAL A 55 5.96 -11.04 19.30
CA VAL A 55 5.29 -9.74 19.26
C VAL A 55 6.37 -8.67 19.19
N VAL A 56 6.23 -7.75 18.23
CA VAL A 56 7.09 -6.59 18.06
C VAL A 56 6.21 -5.35 18.03
N THR A 57 6.44 -4.43 18.95
CA THR A 57 5.76 -3.12 18.96
C THR A 57 6.72 -2.06 18.45
N LEU A 58 6.26 -1.26 17.50
CA LEU A 58 6.93 -0.08 16.99
C LEU A 58 6.18 1.14 17.49
N ASP A 59 6.86 2.14 18.05
CA ASP A 59 6.20 3.35 18.56
C ASP A 59 5.67 4.25 17.41
N ALA A 60 6.22 4.07 16.21
CA ALA A 60 5.86 4.78 14.99
C ALA A 60 6.15 3.94 13.74
N PRO A 61 5.61 4.28 12.55
CA PRO A 61 5.86 3.57 11.30
C PRO A 61 7.35 3.50 10.95
N ALA A 62 7.85 2.29 10.63
CA ALA A 62 9.27 2.02 10.37
C ALA A 62 9.82 2.83 9.18
N THR A 63 10.79 3.72 9.41
CA THR A 63 11.33 4.66 8.40
C THR A 63 12.30 4.03 7.41
N ARG A 64 12.84 2.85 7.74
CA ARG A 64 13.75 2.05 6.92
C ARG A 64 13.35 0.59 6.99
N VAL A 65 13.33 -0.09 5.85
CA VAL A 65 12.93 -1.49 5.72
C VAL A 65 14.00 -2.25 4.96
N VAL A 66 14.48 -3.35 5.55
CA VAL A 66 15.35 -4.32 4.89
C VAL A 66 14.48 -5.51 4.49
N ALA A 67 14.33 -5.73 3.18
CA ALA A 67 13.59 -6.87 2.65
C ALA A 67 14.54 -8.07 2.48
N LEU A 68 14.08 -9.25 2.90
CA LEU A 68 14.88 -10.49 2.84
C LEU A 68 14.64 -11.27 1.54
N THR A 69 13.49 -11.07 0.89
CA THR A 69 13.12 -11.75 -0.35
C THR A 69 12.68 -10.76 -1.43
N ALA A 70 12.74 -11.18 -2.70
CA ALA A 70 12.27 -10.39 -3.83
C ALA A 70 10.78 -10.06 -3.73
N THR A 71 9.97 -11.03 -3.29
CA THR A 71 8.52 -10.87 -3.08
C THR A 71 8.22 -9.76 -2.09
N ASP A 72 8.98 -9.66 -0.99
CA ASP A 72 8.80 -8.58 -0.01
C ASP A 72 9.08 -7.20 -0.62
N CYS A 73 10.07 -7.11 -1.53
CA CYS A 73 10.37 -5.88 -2.25
C CYS A 73 9.22 -5.48 -3.17
N GLU A 74 8.69 -6.42 -3.95
CA GLU A 74 7.56 -6.18 -4.84
C GLU A 74 6.31 -5.73 -4.08
N ILE A 75 6.02 -6.36 -2.93
CA ILE A 75 4.92 -5.97 -2.04
C ILE A 75 5.12 -4.52 -1.58
N LEU A 76 6.32 -4.13 -1.14
CA LEU A 76 6.60 -2.77 -0.69
C LEU A 76 6.38 -1.74 -1.81
N TYR A 77 6.76 -2.05 -3.05
CA TYR A 77 6.46 -1.16 -4.19
C TYR A 77 4.97 -1.10 -4.51
N ALA A 78 4.27 -2.23 -4.49
CA ALA A 78 2.84 -2.30 -4.77
C ALA A 78 2.00 -1.49 -3.78
N VAL A 79 2.42 -1.43 -2.50
CA VAL A 79 1.75 -0.63 -1.46
C VAL A 79 2.29 0.81 -1.34
N GLY A 80 3.19 1.23 -2.24
CA GLY A 80 3.75 2.59 -2.26
C GLY A 80 4.81 2.89 -1.18
N ALA A 81 5.31 1.86 -0.49
CA ALA A 81 6.34 1.97 0.54
C ALA A 81 7.78 1.77 0.02
N GLY A 82 7.97 1.66 -1.31
CA GLY A 82 9.28 1.38 -1.94
C GLY A 82 10.38 2.40 -1.59
N SER A 83 10.04 3.66 -1.33
CA SER A 83 11.01 4.70 -0.92
C SER A 83 11.64 4.47 0.48
N ARG A 84 11.05 3.57 1.28
CA ARG A 84 11.53 3.21 2.63
C ARG A 84 12.45 1.99 2.60
N LEU A 85 12.55 1.32 1.46
CA LEU A 85 13.46 0.19 1.28
C LEU A 85 14.91 0.70 1.33
N THR A 86 15.70 0.18 2.25
CA THR A 86 17.15 0.42 2.24
C THR A 86 17.82 -0.58 1.31
N ASP A 87 18.84 -0.11 0.59
CA ASP A 87 19.75 -0.84 -0.30
C ASP A 87 20.66 -1.84 0.42
N GLY A 88 20.14 -2.57 1.41
CA GLY A 88 20.87 -3.54 2.24
C GLY A 88 21.39 -4.77 1.48
N THR A 89 21.46 -4.70 0.15
CA THR A 89 21.62 -5.81 -0.78
C THR A 89 22.36 -5.35 -2.04
N ASN A 90 23.53 -4.71 -1.88
CA ASN A 90 24.51 -4.62 -2.99
C ASN A 90 24.92 -6.01 -3.55
N LEU A 91 24.43 -7.13 -2.98
CA LEU A 91 24.60 -8.49 -3.51
C LEU A 91 23.29 -9.26 -3.78
N MET A 92 22.14 -8.86 -3.23
CA MET A 92 20.88 -9.60 -3.40
C MET A 92 19.90 -8.94 -4.36
N PHE A 93 19.88 -7.60 -4.47
CA PHE A 93 19.15 -6.93 -5.56
C PHE A 93 19.82 -7.20 -6.91
N ASP A 94 21.15 -7.26 -6.92
CA ASP A 94 21.92 -7.59 -8.12
C ASP A 94 21.67 -9.04 -8.59
N LEU A 95 21.46 -10.00 -7.66
CA LEU A 95 21.16 -11.39 -8.05
C LEU A 95 19.73 -11.59 -8.58
N VAL A 96 18.78 -10.77 -8.14
CA VAL A 96 17.37 -10.85 -8.54
C VAL A 96 17.09 -10.00 -9.79
N TYR A 97 17.83 -8.90 -9.97
CA TYR A 97 17.68 -7.95 -11.08
C TYR A 97 18.94 -7.88 -11.97
N THR A 98 19.73 -8.94 -12.11
CA THR A 98 20.50 -9.11 -13.34
C THR A 98 19.52 -9.51 -14.44
N PRO A 99 19.18 -8.64 -15.41
CA PRO A 99 18.46 -9.09 -16.58
C PRO A 99 19.31 -10.17 -17.23
N SER A 100 18.74 -11.38 -17.36
CA SER A 100 19.31 -12.45 -18.17
C SER A 100 19.34 -11.97 -19.62
N SER A 101 20.35 -11.19 -19.98
CA SER A 101 20.65 -10.79 -21.35
C SER A 101 21.21 -12.03 -22.05
N LYS A 102 20.35 -12.68 -22.83
CA LYS A 102 20.72 -13.42 -24.03
C LYS A 102 19.91 -12.87 -25.18
#